data_AF-A4CWF8-F1
#
_entry.id   AF-A4CWF8-F1
#
_cell.length_a   1.000
_cell.length_b   1.000
_cell.length_c   1.000
_cell.angle_alpha   90.00
_cell.angle_beta   90.00
_cell.angle_gamma   90.00
#
_symmetry.space_group_name_H-M   'P 1'
#
loop_
_entity.id
_entity.type
_entity.pdbx_description
1 polymer ?
#
loop_
_entity_poly.entity_id
_entity_poly.type
_entity_poly.pdbx_seq_one_letter_code
_entity_poly.pdbx_strand_id
1 'polypeptide(L)'
;MKQYPLATDENGFILPLVLIVTLILGAGLMASTTRAWLGLTGAVRQSQARSAREVAEAGLSQLIETLNRNHAHLLVVDVENWSNPPLFSAICANASTGVPATTGTIGSNGKYTLENYNFNGSPFYGGKADLRMRGEILKSDNSTAAAAIVEQTVEIKAKSCNTSFDEPTTTSGFPGLLAQNVDMGGNDLKGRLSGNLLCLQCVDNIPNKCSVSSSTPLDSYSESDKICVVGGNQNQTEVDGEIYLSAIDLPPVPVPPKSMNDLYNNPPDITSNTTIVAASSNSSELLNGACRVGPDGITHCVVNDIDLKGQDTLTVDTNGGPIRIYVDGNSVDFGGKSGMKHIPPSAPSSNFGFFGRPIDPTNQKTDQEVILRGRASTNNMWAFFPDASLGIKGGAGDDVNCDSTGECTGGDIYGAVWGKNWGLSNGTGAQIAVPADMGQQLYNNFGTAYGIGMKDYVAIGVSKWSSFIIDNQ
;
A
#
# COMPACT_ATOMS: atom_id res chain seq x y z
N MET A 1 88.23 -28.23 85.40
CA MET A 1 89.30 -27.87 84.44
C MET A 1 89.11 -28.71 83.18
N LYS A 2 88.54 -28.14 82.11
CA LYS A 2 88.82 -28.52 80.72
C LYS A 2 88.26 -27.47 79.76
N GLN A 3 89.15 -27.02 78.88
CA GLN A 3 89.01 -25.97 77.87
C GLN A 3 88.30 -26.47 76.59
N TYR A 4 87.82 -25.48 75.82
CA TYR A 4 87.21 -25.40 74.48
C TYR A 4 87.77 -26.31 73.36
N PRO A 5 87.05 -26.48 72.22
CA PRO A 5 87.25 -25.58 71.06
C PRO A 5 85.98 -25.20 70.22
N LEU A 6 86.15 -24.10 69.47
CA LEU A 6 85.34 -23.59 68.34
C LEU A 6 85.47 -24.45 67.06
N ALA A 7 84.45 -24.42 66.18
CA ALA A 7 84.55 -24.51 64.70
C ALA A 7 83.18 -24.07 64.08
N THR A 8 83.05 -22.85 63.53
CA THR A 8 83.12 -22.39 62.11
C THR A 8 81.95 -22.79 61.18
N ASP A 9 81.35 -21.74 60.61
CA ASP A 9 80.27 -21.66 59.62
C ASP A 9 80.44 -22.50 58.34
N GLU A 10 79.34 -23.13 57.90
CA GLU A 10 78.90 -23.20 56.51
C GLU A 10 77.38 -23.49 56.49
N ASN A 11 76.50 -22.49 56.26
CA ASN A 11 75.11 -22.69 55.81
C ASN A 11 74.44 -21.34 55.45
N GLY A 12 75.03 -20.61 54.50
CA GLY A 12 74.59 -19.27 54.09
C GLY A 12 73.85 -19.19 52.74
N PHE A 13 73.13 -20.23 52.29
CA PHE A 13 72.47 -20.21 50.96
C PHE A 13 71.00 -20.69 50.90
N ILE A 14 70.43 -21.15 52.01
CA ILE A 14 69.07 -21.72 52.01
C ILE A 14 67.99 -20.62 51.96
N LEU A 15 68.18 -19.51 52.69
CA LEU A 15 67.19 -18.44 52.80
C LEU A 15 66.88 -17.72 51.46
N PRO A 16 67.89 -17.30 50.65
CA PRO A 16 67.63 -16.65 49.37
C PRO A 16 66.94 -17.59 48.37
N LEU A 17 67.29 -18.89 48.39
CA LEU A 17 66.73 -19.88 47.49
C LEU A 17 65.26 -20.18 47.82
N VAL A 18 64.91 -20.27 49.10
CA VAL A 18 63.52 -20.42 49.54
C VAL A 18 62.69 -19.17 49.18
N LEU A 19 63.26 -17.97 49.30
CA LEU A 19 62.59 -16.72 48.89
C LEU A 19 62.36 -16.66 47.37
N ILE A 20 63.34 -17.07 46.55
CA ILE A 20 63.20 -17.09 45.09
C ILE A 20 62.16 -18.14 44.66
N VAL A 21 62.18 -19.34 45.24
CA VAL A 21 61.22 -20.41 44.92
C VAL A 21 59.80 -20.01 45.33
N THR A 22 59.62 -19.40 46.51
CA THR A 22 58.30 -18.91 46.95
C THR A 22 57.80 -17.75 46.11
N LEU A 23 58.67 -16.85 45.64
CA LEU A 23 58.31 -15.78 44.71
C LEU A 23 57.87 -16.31 43.35
N ILE A 24 58.59 -17.30 42.79
CA ILE A 24 58.24 -17.93 41.51
C ILE A 24 56.91 -18.68 41.61
N LEU A 25 56.69 -19.44 42.69
CA LEU A 25 55.43 -20.12 42.94
C LEU A 25 54.28 -19.12 43.16
N GLY A 26 54.52 -18.02 43.89
CA GLY A 26 53.55 -16.94 44.09
C GLY A 26 53.17 -16.25 42.77
N ALA A 27 54.14 -15.92 41.93
CA ALA A 27 53.90 -15.34 40.61
C ALA A 27 53.14 -16.30 39.68
N GLY A 28 53.46 -17.61 39.73
CA GLY A 28 52.73 -18.64 38.99
C GLY A 28 51.26 -18.78 39.41
N LEU A 29 50.97 -18.68 40.70
CA LEU A 29 49.61 -18.70 41.25
C LEU A 29 48.82 -17.42 40.91
N MET A 30 49.47 -16.25 40.91
CA MET A 30 48.84 -15.01 40.46
C MET A 30 48.55 -15.03 38.95
N ALA A 31 49.44 -15.59 38.15
CA ALA A 31 49.23 -15.73 36.71
C ALA A 31 48.08 -16.69 36.37
N SER A 32 47.96 -17.82 37.09
CA SER A 32 46.87 -18.78 36.87
C SER A 32 45.51 -18.26 37.33
N THR A 33 45.46 -17.56 38.46
CA THR A 33 44.23 -16.90 38.94
C THR A 33 43.79 -15.76 38.02
N THR A 34 44.74 -14.99 37.47
CA THR A 34 44.44 -13.95 36.47
C THR A 34 43.87 -14.57 35.19
N ARG A 35 44.43 -15.68 34.70
CA ARG A 35 43.88 -16.41 33.53
C ARG A 35 42.51 -17.03 33.81
N ALA A 36 42.30 -17.58 35.00
CA ALA A 36 41.00 -18.13 35.41
C ALA A 36 39.95 -17.02 35.53
N TRP A 37 40.31 -15.86 36.07
CA TRP A 37 39.45 -14.69 36.15
C TRP A 37 39.13 -14.10 34.78
N LEU A 38 40.11 -14.00 33.88
CA LEU A 38 39.91 -13.59 32.49
C LEU A 38 39.03 -14.59 31.72
N GLY A 39 39.20 -15.89 31.98
CA GLY A 39 38.34 -16.94 31.42
C GLY A 39 36.90 -16.86 31.92
N LEU A 40 36.70 -16.64 33.23
CA LEU A 40 35.39 -16.48 33.84
C LEU A 40 34.69 -15.20 33.35
N THR A 41 35.40 -14.08 33.31
CA THR A 41 34.86 -12.81 32.79
C THR A 41 34.53 -12.92 31.30
N GLY A 42 35.34 -13.62 30.51
CA GLY A 42 35.04 -13.95 29.12
C GLY A 42 33.79 -14.82 28.97
N ALA A 43 33.65 -15.87 29.80
CA ALA A 43 32.47 -16.74 29.79
C ALA A 43 31.19 -16.00 30.21
N VAL A 44 31.27 -15.14 31.22
CA VAL A 44 30.15 -14.28 31.66
C VAL A 44 29.75 -13.30 30.56
N ARG A 45 30.70 -12.64 29.90
CA ARG A 45 30.42 -11.75 28.77
C ARG A 45 29.77 -12.49 27.60
N GLN A 46 30.29 -13.68 27.26
CA GLN A 46 29.71 -14.49 26.20
C GLN A 46 28.29 -14.97 26.55
N SER A 47 28.05 -15.33 27.81
CA SER A 47 26.71 -15.70 28.29
C SER A 47 25.76 -14.50 28.24
N GLN A 48 26.19 -13.33 28.71
CA GLN A 48 25.37 -12.12 28.70
C GLN A 48 25.08 -11.63 27.27
N ALA A 49 26.04 -11.76 26.36
CA ALA A 49 25.83 -11.46 24.94
C ALA A 49 24.84 -12.41 24.27
N ARG A 50 24.85 -13.71 24.62
CA ARG A 50 23.82 -14.67 24.17
C ARG A 50 22.45 -14.28 24.70
N SER A 51 22.34 -13.95 25.98
CA SER A 51 21.08 -13.49 26.56
C SER A 51 20.59 -12.18 25.94
N ALA A 52 21.48 -11.22 25.66
CA ALA A 52 21.11 -9.98 24.96
C ALA A 52 20.57 -10.26 23.55
N ARG A 53 21.15 -11.24 22.85
CA ARG A 53 20.64 -11.71 21.56
C ARG A 53 19.28 -12.38 21.68
N GLU A 54 19.06 -13.25 22.67
CA GLU A 54 17.76 -13.87 22.92
C GLU A 54 16.68 -12.81 23.19
N VAL A 55 17.02 -11.74 23.92
CA VAL A 55 16.13 -10.58 24.14
C VAL A 55 15.81 -9.87 22.82
N ALA A 56 16.79 -9.68 21.93
CA ALA A 56 16.57 -9.09 20.62
C ALA A 56 15.66 -9.98 19.74
N GLU A 57 15.89 -11.30 19.69
CA GLU A 57 15.06 -12.25 18.93
C GLU A 57 13.62 -12.32 19.47
N ALA A 58 13.46 -12.29 20.79
CA ALA A 58 12.14 -12.25 21.44
C ALA A 58 11.40 -10.93 21.15
N GLY A 59 12.09 -9.79 21.24
CA GLY A 59 11.52 -8.48 20.90
C GLY A 59 11.09 -8.39 19.44
N LEU A 60 11.90 -8.94 18.52
CA LEU A 60 11.57 -9.01 17.10
C LEU A 60 10.33 -9.90 16.84
N SER A 61 10.23 -11.04 17.54
CA SER A 61 9.07 -11.93 17.45
C SER A 61 7.79 -11.26 17.97
N GLN A 62 7.86 -10.56 19.10
CA GLN A 62 6.73 -9.78 19.64
C GLN A 62 6.30 -8.66 18.70
N LEU A 63 7.26 -7.96 18.10
CA LEU A 63 6.98 -6.90 17.12
C LEU A 63 6.28 -7.47 15.89
N ILE A 64 6.80 -8.55 15.29
CA ILE A 64 6.17 -9.19 14.12
C ILE A 64 4.77 -9.69 14.47
N GLU A 65 4.57 -10.33 15.63
CA GLU A 65 3.25 -10.77 16.06
C GLU A 65 2.28 -9.58 16.19
N THR A 66 2.73 -8.49 16.80
CA THR A 66 1.92 -7.28 17.00
C THR A 66 1.59 -6.61 15.67
N LEU A 67 2.56 -6.55 14.74
CA LEU A 67 2.34 -6.08 13.37
C LEU A 67 1.31 -6.97 12.66
N ASN A 68 1.49 -8.29 12.65
CA ASN A 68 0.57 -9.21 11.99
C ASN A 68 -0.85 -9.21 12.59
N ARG A 69 -1.00 -9.02 13.90
CA ARG A 69 -2.32 -9.05 14.56
C ARG A 69 -3.04 -7.71 14.50
N ASN A 70 -2.35 -6.62 14.82
CA ASN A 70 -2.98 -5.34 15.14
C ASN A 70 -2.55 -4.20 14.23
N HIS A 71 -1.40 -4.27 13.55
CA HIS A 71 -0.85 -3.16 12.77
C HIS A 71 -0.34 -3.60 11.40
N ALA A 72 -1.07 -4.50 10.73
CA ALA A 72 -0.61 -5.11 9.50
C ALA A 72 -0.38 -4.10 8.38
N HIS A 73 -1.16 -3.02 8.35
CA HIS A 73 -0.96 -1.89 7.43
C HIS A 73 0.44 -1.23 7.54
N LEU A 74 1.12 -1.34 8.67
CA LEU A 74 2.49 -0.82 8.85
C LEU A 74 3.57 -1.73 8.25
N LEU A 75 3.24 -2.95 7.84
CA LEU A 75 4.19 -3.90 7.22
C LEU A 75 4.67 -3.48 5.83
N VAL A 76 4.04 -2.47 5.23
CA VAL A 76 4.44 -1.92 3.93
C VAL A 76 4.88 -0.47 4.03
N VAL A 77 5.14 0.00 5.26
CA VAL A 77 5.51 1.38 5.56
C VAL A 77 6.81 1.37 6.37
N ASP A 78 7.75 2.23 6.01
CA ASP A 78 9.00 2.39 6.77
C ASP A 78 8.72 2.97 8.17
N VAL A 79 9.54 2.60 9.16
CA VAL A 79 9.32 3.00 10.58
C VAL A 79 9.20 4.51 10.78
N GLU A 80 9.91 5.30 9.97
CA GLU A 80 9.88 6.76 10.03
C GLU A 80 8.48 7.34 9.77
N ASN A 81 7.67 6.63 8.98
CA ASN A 81 6.34 7.05 8.59
C ASN A 81 5.23 6.36 9.40
N TRP A 82 5.54 5.47 10.35
CA TRP A 82 4.50 4.77 11.14
C TRP A 82 3.60 5.70 11.95
N SER A 83 4.10 6.87 12.36
CA SER A 83 3.31 7.85 13.13
C SER A 83 2.23 8.54 12.30
N ASN A 84 2.42 8.63 10.99
CA ASN A 84 1.46 9.17 10.03
C ASN A 84 1.58 8.35 8.73
N PRO A 85 1.15 7.08 8.76
CA PRO A 85 1.32 6.20 7.62
C PRO A 85 0.44 6.76 6.50
N PRO A 86 0.96 6.86 5.27
CA PRO A 86 0.10 7.24 4.16
C PRO A 86 -1.00 6.18 4.06
N LEU A 87 -2.26 6.58 3.93
CA LEU A 87 -3.37 5.65 3.81
C LEU A 87 -3.42 5.09 2.38
N PHE A 88 -2.37 4.36 1.98
CA PHE A 88 -2.30 3.65 0.71
C PHE A 88 -3.36 2.54 0.62
N SER A 89 -3.77 2.02 1.78
CA SER A 89 -4.81 1.02 1.93
C SER A 89 -5.63 1.31 3.18
N ALA A 90 -6.95 1.24 3.07
CA ALA A 90 -7.79 1.33 4.25
C ALA A 90 -7.46 0.17 5.22
N ILE A 91 -7.60 0.44 6.50
CA ILE A 91 -7.35 -0.51 7.58
C ILE A 91 -8.45 -1.59 7.52
N CYS A 92 -8.08 -2.87 7.33
CA CYS A 92 -9.01 -3.97 7.56
C CYS A 92 -9.56 -3.88 9.00
N ALA A 93 -10.82 -4.27 9.23
CA ALA A 93 -11.57 -4.03 10.47
C ALA A 93 -10.87 -4.43 11.80
N ASN A 94 -9.84 -5.26 11.74
CA ASN A 94 -9.08 -5.75 12.90
C ASN A 94 -7.81 -4.95 13.23
N ALA A 95 -7.38 -3.99 12.39
CA ALA A 95 -6.16 -3.23 12.69
C ALA A 95 -6.45 -2.05 13.64
N SER A 96 -5.65 -1.97 14.70
CA SER A 96 -5.67 -0.91 15.68
C SER A 96 -5.06 0.36 15.10
N THR A 97 -5.61 1.51 15.49
CA THR A 97 -5.00 2.81 15.21
C THR A 97 -3.74 3.01 16.06
N GLY A 98 -2.72 3.67 15.51
CA GLY A 98 -1.45 3.96 16.19
C GLY A 98 -0.29 3.05 15.79
N VAL A 99 0.82 3.14 16.54
CA VAL A 99 2.07 2.41 16.28
C VAL A 99 2.32 1.33 17.32
N PRO A 100 2.85 0.16 16.95
CA PRO A 100 3.24 -0.87 17.90
C PRO A 100 4.38 -0.39 18.79
N ALA A 101 4.54 -1.03 19.94
CA ALA A 101 5.67 -0.76 20.81
C ALA A 101 7.00 -1.11 20.11
N THR A 102 7.83 -0.10 19.85
CA THR A 102 9.17 -0.26 19.30
C THR A 102 10.22 -0.55 20.37
N THR A 103 9.84 -0.47 21.64
CA THR A 103 10.68 -0.80 22.81
C THR A 103 9.87 -1.57 23.84
N GLY A 104 10.50 -2.51 24.53
CA GLY A 104 9.86 -3.24 25.61
C GLY A 104 10.87 -4.00 26.46
N THR A 105 10.36 -4.80 27.39
CA THR A 105 11.18 -5.59 28.32
C THR A 105 10.88 -7.07 28.19
N ILE A 106 11.92 -7.91 28.30
CA ILE A 106 11.83 -9.36 28.34
C ILE A 106 12.44 -9.85 29.65
N GLY A 107 11.66 -10.53 30.48
CA GLY A 107 12.07 -10.91 31.83
C GLY A 107 12.31 -9.69 32.73
N SER A 108 13.14 -9.85 33.77
CA SER A 108 13.39 -8.79 34.76
C SER A 108 14.44 -7.76 34.32
N ASN A 109 15.34 -8.14 33.41
CA ASN A 109 16.54 -7.36 33.09
C ASN A 109 16.76 -7.16 31.58
N GLY A 110 15.94 -7.76 30.71
CA GLY A 110 16.08 -7.63 29.26
C GLY A 110 15.30 -6.43 28.74
N LYS A 111 15.91 -5.63 27.87
CA LYS A 111 15.25 -4.55 27.13
C LYS A 111 15.50 -4.73 25.64
N TYR A 112 14.48 -4.51 24.80
CA TYR A 112 14.65 -4.46 23.36
C TYR A 112 14.30 -3.07 22.80
N THR A 113 14.85 -2.74 21.64
CA THR A 113 14.60 -1.49 20.91
C THR A 113 14.77 -1.74 19.42
N LEU A 114 13.73 -1.43 18.65
CA LEU A 114 13.77 -1.43 17.18
C LEU A 114 14.68 -0.27 16.72
N GLU A 115 15.77 -0.60 16.03
CA GLU A 115 16.68 0.40 15.45
C GLU A 115 16.25 0.79 14.03
N ASN A 116 15.74 -0.16 13.24
CA ASN A 116 15.31 0.11 11.86
C ASN A 116 14.26 -0.89 11.37
N TYR A 117 13.38 -0.42 10.48
CA TYR A 117 12.47 -1.22 9.66
C TYR A 117 12.37 -0.57 8.28
N ASN A 118 12.73 -1.31 7.24
CA ASN A 118 12.68 -0.85 5.85
C ASN A 118 11.94 -1.86 4.98
N PHE A 119 10.88 -1.42 4.31
CA PHE A 119 10.11 -2.23 3.38
C PHE A 119 10.59 -2.02 1.93
N ASN A 120 10.94 -3.13 1.28
CA ASN A 120 11.31 -3.19 -0.12
C ASN A 120 10.32 -4.06 -0.88
N GLY A 121 9.34 -3.42 -1.51
CA GLY A 121 8.29 -4.11 -2.26
C GLY A 121 7.22 -3.17 -2.79
N SER A 122 6.11 -3.77 -3.18
CA SER A 122 4.91 -3.05 -3.58
C SER A 122 3.82 -3.27 -2.54
N PRO A 123 3.08 -2.23 -2.13
CA PRO A 123 1.88 -2.39 -1.32
C PRO A 123 0.85 -3.34 -1.95
N PHE A 124 0.93 -3.62 -3.26
CA PHE A 124 -0.02 -4.53 -3.90
C PHE A 124 0.31 -6.00 -3.80
N TYR A 125 1.58 -6.35 -3.96
CA TYR A 125 2.03 -7.73 -4.11
C TYR A 125 2.86 -8.18 -2.91
N GLY A 126 3.08 -7.28 -1.96
CA GLY A 126 4.03 -7.49 -0.88
C GLY A 126 5.47 -7.30 -1.37
N GLY A 127 6.39 -7.95 -0.67
CA GLY A 127 7.83 -7.80 -0.91
C GLY A 127 8.63 -8.35 0.24
N LYS A 128 9.68 -7.64 0.63
CA LYS A 128 10.53 -8.01 1.76
C LYS A 128 10.71 -6.84 2.69
N ALA A 129 10.81 -7.10 3.99
CA ALA A 129 11.14 -6.08 4.97
C ALA A 129 12.39 -6.47 5.75
N ASP A 130 13.30 -5.52 5.91
CA ASP A 130 14.52 -5.67 6.71
C ASP A 130 14.29 -5.04 8.09
N LEU A 131 14.37 -5.86 9.13
CA LEU A 131 14.22 -5.46 10.54
C LEU A 131 15.57 -5.50 11.25
N ARG A 132 15.82 -4.49 12.08
CA ARG A 132 17.00 -4.43 12.94
C ARG A 132 16.60 -4.16 14.39
N MET A 133 16.81 -5.13 15.26
CA MET A 133 16.42 -5.10 16.66
C MET A 133 17.65 -5.15 17.56
N ARG A 134 17.77 -4.20 18.49
CA ARG A 134 18.77 -4.23 19.56
C ARG A 134 18.16 -4.86 20.80
N GLY A 135 18.85 -5.84 21.39
CA GLY A 135 18.56 -6.39 22.70
C GLY A 135 19.66 -6.03 23.68
N GLU A 136 19.27 -5.70 24.91
CA GLU A 136 20.14 -5.26 25.99
C GLU A 136 19.82 -6.03 27.26
N ILE A 137 20.86 -6.40 28.01
CA ILE A 137 20.73 -6.87 29.39
C ILE A 137 21.13 -5.73 30.29
N LEU A 138 20.26 -5.36 31.22
CA LEU A 138 20.47 -4.27 32.17
C LEU A 138 21.01 -4.82 33.50
N LYS A 139 21.84 -4.02 34.15
CA LYS A 139 22.26 -4.22 35.55
C LYS A 139 21.20 -3.65 36.48
N SER A 140 21.35 -3.88 37.79
CA SER A 140 20.45 -3.36 38.82
C SER A 140 20.38 -1.83 38.88
N ASP A 141 21.38 -1.12 38.34
CA ASP A 141 21.43 0.34 38.20
C ASP A 141 20.85 0.85 36.87
N ASN A 142 20.21 -0.03 36.09
CA ASN A 142 19.65 0.24 34.77
C ASN A 142 20.69 0.55 33.67
N SER A 143 21.99 0.36 33.94
CA SER A 143 23.05 0.46 32.92
C SER A 143 23.13 -0.82 32.07
N THR A 144 23.56 -0.68 30.82
CA THR A 144 23.70 -1.81 29.89
C THR A 144 24.88 -2.71 30.29
N ALA A 145 24.62 -3.96 30.63
CA ALA A 145 25.61 -5.01 30.88
C ALA A 145 26.15 -5.63 29.60
N ALA A 146 25.26 -5.88 28.63
CA ALA A 146 25.60 -6.42 27.32
C ALA A 146 24.52 -6.00 26.31
N ALA A 147 24.91 -5.84 25.05
CA ALA A 147 23.99 -5.55 23.96
C ALA A 147 24.30 -6.41 22.74
N ALA A 148 23.27 -6.76 21.99
CA ALA A 148 23.37 -7.45 20.72
C ALA A 148 22.35 -6.85 19.73
N ILE A 149 22.69 -6.88 18.45
CA ILE A 149 21.78 -6.53 17.36
C ILE A 149 21.45 -7.80 16.59
N VAL A 150 20.20 -7.96 16.23
CA VAL A 150 19.70 -8.98 15.31
C VAL A 150 19.12 -8.28 14.10
N GLU A 151 19.56 -8.69 12.91
CA GLU A 151 18.98 -8.25 11.64
C GLU A 151 18.26 -9.43 10.98
N GLN A 152 17.05 -9.19 10.50
CA GLN A 152 16.21 -10.21 9.91
C GLN A 152 15.47 -9.66 8.69
N THR A 153 15.48 -10.42 7.59
CA THR A 153 14.65 -10.12 6.42
C THR A 153 13.44 -11.06 6.41
N VAL A 154 12.24 -10.49 6.44
CA VAL A 154 10.97 -11.24 6.35
C VAL A 154 10.32 -11.03 5.00
N GLU A 155 9.53 -12.00 4.54
CA GLU A 155 8.70 -11.83 3.36
C GLU A 155 7.36 -11.22 3.78
N ILE A 156 6.95 -10.13 3.13
CA ILE A 156 5.65 -9.51 3.34
C ILE A 156 4.74 -9.96 2.21
N LYS A 157 3.58 -10.52 2.55
CA LYS A 157 2.55 -10.85 1.56
C LYS A 157 1.32 -10.00 1.77
N ALA A 158 0.79 -9.47 0.68
CA ALA A 158 -0.55 -8.90 0.66
C ALA A 158 -1.59 -10.03 0.70
N LYS A 159 -2.65 -9.86 1.48
CA LYS A 159 -3.80 -10.76 1.54
C LYS A 159 -5.11 -9.97 1.62
N SER A 160 -6.22 -10.61 1.30
CA SER A 160 -7.55 -10.02 1.54
C SER A 160 -7.80 -9.91 3.05
N CYS A 161 -8.63 -8.94 3.48
CA CYS A 161 -8.96 -8.76 4.90
C CYS A 161 -9.54 -10.03 5.56
N ASN A 162 -10.22 -10.88 4.78
CA ASN A 162 -10.97 -12.02 5.28
C ASN A 162 -10.35 -13.39 4.98
N THR A 163 -9.20 -13.44 4.30
CA THR A 163 -8.55 -14.70 3.90
C THR A 163 -7.39 -15.05 4.81
N SER A 164 -7.21 -16.36 5.06
CA SER A 164 -6.01 -16.87 5.74
C SER A 164 -4.77 -16.72 4.85
N PHE A 165 -3.57 -16.77 5.42
CA PHE A 165 -2.32 -16.50 4.67
C PHE A 165 -1.96 -17.61 3.66
N ASP A 166 -2.52 -18.80 3.85
CA ASP A 166 -2.32 -20.00 3.04
C ASP A 166 -3.35 -20.13 1.91
N GLU A 167 -4.37 -19.28 1.91
CA GLU A 167 -5.42 -19.27 0.89
C GLU A 167 -5.05 -18.34 -0.28
N PRO A 168 -5.41 -18.70 -1.52
CA PRO A 168 -5.26 -17.82 -2.66
C PRO A 168 -6.01 -16.51 -2.44
N THR A 169 -5.39 -15.39 -2.80
CA THR A 169 -6.06 -14.09 -2.74
C THR A 169 -7.30 -14.10 -3.62
N THR A 170 -8.46 -13.87 -3.02
CA THR A 170 -9.74 -13.79 -3.72
C THR A 170 -9.94 -12.46 -4.42
N THR A 171 -9.25 -11.41 -3.95
CA THR A 171 -9.34 -10.04 -4.46
C THR A 171 -7.97 -9.36 -4.45
N SER A 172 -7.76 -8.44 -5.38
CA SER A 172 -6.61 -7.54 -5.45
C SER A 172 -6.77 -6.32 -4.54
N GLY A 173 -7.91 -6.12 -3.88
CA GLY A 173 -8.22 -4.94 -3.05
C GLY A 173 -8.32 -3.61 -3.81
N PHE A 174 -7.91 -3.58 -5.08
CA PHE A 174 -7.93 -2.39 -5.92
C PHE A 174 -9.38 -1.98 -6.21
N PRO A 175 -9.74 -0.68 -6.06
CA PRO A 175 -11.10 -0.24 -6.30
C PRO A 175 -11.33 -0.03 -7.80
N GLY A 176 -12.08 -0.93 -8.42
CA GLY A 176 -12.58 -0.75 -9.78
C GLY A 176 -13.58 0.39 -9.88
N LEU A 177 -14.46 0.51 -8.89
CA LEU A 177 -15.30 1.67 -8.65
C LEU A 177 -14.92 2.31 -7.31
N LEU A 178 -14.63 3.61 -7.34
CA LEU A 178 -14.36 4.38 -6.13
C LEU A 178 -15.23 5.64 -6.14
N ALA A 179 -15.96 5.92 -5.06
CA ALA A 179 -16.53 7.24 -4.86
C ALA A 179 -16.69 7.60 -3.38
N GLN A 180 -16.89 8.89 -3.08
CA GLN A 180 -17.25 9.32 -1.72
C GLN A 180 -18.64 8.80 -1.37
N ASN A 181 -19.61 9.00 -2.27
CA ASN A 181 -20.95 8.43 -2.15
C ASN A 181 -21.26 7.57 -3.38
N VAL A 182 -21.94 6.45 -3.17
CA VAL A 182 -22.28 5.50 -4.24
C VAL A 182 -23.77 5.16 -4.15
N ASP A 183 -24.48 5.31 -5.26
CA ASP A 183 -25.73 4.63 -5.53
C ASP A 183 -25.56 3.72 -6.75
N MET A 184 -25.46 2.41 -6.49
CA MET A 184 -25.32 1.40 -7.53
C MET A 184 -26.60 1.23 -8.35
N GLY A 185 -27.78 1.57 -7.82
CA GLY A 185 -29.04 1.34 -8.51
C GLY A 185 -29.19 -0.11 -8.96
N GLY A 186 -29.18 -0.36 -10.27
CA GLY A 186 -29.14 -1.71 -10.86
C GLY A 186 -27.90 -1.94 -11.73
N ASN A 187 -26.79 -1.27 -11.44
CA ASN A 187 -25.53 -1.41 -12.15
C ASN A 187 -24.70 -2.57 -11.59
N ASP A 188 -23.82 -3.10 -12.43
CA ASP A 188 -22.94 -4.22 -12.10
C ASP A 188 -21.47 -3.80 -12.12
N LEU A 189 -20.70 -4.37 -11.21
CA LEU A 189 -19.26 -4.27 -11.16
C LEU A 189 -18.65 -5.67 -11.26
N LYS A 190 -17.96 -5.92 -12.36
CA LYS A 190 -17.50 -7.23 -12.79
C LYS A 190 -15.99 -7.37 -12.75
N GLY A 191 -15.54 -8.59 -12.51
CA GLY A 191 -14.12 -8.95 -12.42
C GLY A 191 -13.75 -9.39 -11.01
N ARG A 192 -13.46 -10.68 -10.84
CA ARG A 192 -13.24 -11.30 -9.52
C ARG A 192 -12.14 -10.64 -8.70
N LEU A 193 -10.99 -10.32 -9.32
CA LEU A 193 -9.85 -9.79 -8.58
C LEU A 193 -9.98 -8.28 -8.30
N SER A 194 -10.28 -7.49 -9.32
CA SER A 194 -10.19 -6.02 -9.23
C SER A 194 -11.55 -5.30 -9.32
N GLY A 195 -12.64 -6.03 -9.49
CA GLY A 195 -14.03 -5.54 -9.46
C GLY A 195 -14.52 -5.17 -8.06
N ASN A 196 -13.67 -4.52 -7.26
CA ASN A 196 -14.03 -4.07 -5.92
C ASN A 196 -14.66 -2.68 -5.96
N LEU A 197 -15.62 -2.45 -5.07
CA LEU A 197 -16.28 -1.17 -4.88
C LEU A 197 -15.79 -0.57 -3.57
N LEU A 198 -15.21 0.63 -3.61
CA LEU A 198 -14.83 1.38 -2.42
C LEU A 198 -15.70 2.64 -2.29
N CYS A 199 -16.49 2.70 -1.22
CA CYS A 199 -17.27 3.87 -0.86
C CYS A 199 -16.74 4.54 0.40
N LEU A 200 -16.35 5.81 0.30
CA LEU A 200 -15.63 6.50 1.39
C LEU A 200 -16.55 7.03 2.49
N GLN A 201 -17.81 7.36 2.17
CA GLN A 201 -18.77 8.03 3.06
C GLN A 201 -20.15 7.36 3.09
N CYS A 202 -20.34 6.18 2.47
CA CYS A 202 -21.65 5.51 2.47
C CYS A 202 -22.12 5.08 3.86
N VAL A 203 -21.21 4.88 4.83
CA VAL A 203 -21.56 4.54 6.22
C VAL A 203 -22.22 5.70 6.96
N ASP A 204 -21.93 6.93 6.56
CA ASP A 204 -22.52 8.13 7.13
C ASP A 204 -23.88 8.44 6.48
N ASN A 205 -24.13 7.89 5.28
CA ASN A 205 -25.28 8.16 4.43
C ASN A 205 -26.06 6.88 4.05
N ILE A 206 -26.31 6.00 5.03
CA ILE A 206 -26.98 4.72 4.78
C ILE A 206 -28.45 4.95 4.35
N PRO A 207 -28.90 4.34 3.23
CA PRO A 207 -30.29 4.43 2.80
C PRO A 207 -31.28 3.88 3.85
N ASN A 208 -32.39 4.59 4.06
CA ASN A 208 -33.45 4.20 5.02
C ASN A 208 -34.06 2.80 4.79
N LYS A 209 -33.84 2.21 3.61
CA LYS A 209 -34.30 0.86 3.24
C LYS A 209 -33.44 -0.26 3.83
N CYS A 210 -32.27 0.06 4.38
CA CYS A 210 -31.31 -0.93 4.89
C CYS A 210 -31.60 -1.33 6.34
N SER A 211 -31.27 -2.58 6.68
CA SER A 211 -31.40 -3.17 8.02
C SER A 211 -30.36 -2.68 9.02
N VAL A 212 -29.28 -2.07 8.53
CA VAL A 212 -28.12 -1.62 9.31
C VAL A 212 -28.11 -0.11 9.48
N SER A 213 -27.31 0.38 10.43
CA SER A 213 -27.14 1.81 10.72
C SER A 213 -25.66 2.14 10.89
N SER A 214 -25.29 3.42 10.90
CA SER A 214 -23.91 3.87 11.14
C SER A 214 -23.36 3.45 12.51
N SER A 215 -24.23 3.06 13.45
CA SER A 215 -23.85 2.52 14.76
C SER A 215 -23.56 1.02 14.75
N THR A 216 -23.93 0.33 13.68
CA THR A 216 -23.69 -1.10 13.50
C THR A 216 -22.20 -1.29 13.15
N PRO A 217 -21.46 -2.17 13.85
CA PRO A 217 -20.07 -2.46 13.50
C PRO A 217 -19.95 -3.01 12.07
N LEU A 218 -19.00 -2.49 11.27
CA LEU A 218 -18.84 -2.83 9.85
C LEU A 218 -18.60 -4.32 9.58
N ASP A 219 -17.96 -5.01 10.51
CA ASP A 219 -17.69 -6.45 10.50
C ASP A 219 -18.96 -7.30 10.63
N SER A 220 -20.04 -6.71 11.15
CA SER A 220 -21.34 -7.39 11.26
C SER A 220 -22.23 -7.26 10.02
N TYR A 221 -21.78 -6.51 8.99
CA TYR A 221 -22.57 -6.30 7.78
C TYR A 221 -22.52 -7.56 6.91
N SER A 222 -23.69 -8.10 6.57
CA SER A 222 -23.78 -9.13 5.54
C SER A 222 -23.48 -8.54 4.15
N GLU A 223 -23.20 -9.38 3.17
CA GLU A 223 -23.04 -8.95 1.77
C GLU A 223 -24.29 -8.19 1.28
N SER A 224 -25.49 -8.67 1.65
CA SER A 224 -26.74 -7.99 1.33
C SER A 224 -26.90 -6.63 2.01
N ASP A 225 -26.34 -6.45 3.22
CA ASP A 225 -26.32 -5.14 3.88
C ASP A 225 -25.36 -4.19 3.16
N LYS A 226 -24.16 -4.67 2.78
CA LYS A 226 -23.19 -3.87 2.02
C LYS A 226 -23.75 -3.41 0.68
N ILE A 227 -24.40 -4.31 -0.08
CA ILE A 227 -25.10 -3.97 -1.34
C ILE A 227 -26.18 -2.91 -1.10
N CYS A 228 -26.95 -3.03 -0.01
CA CYS A 228 -27.96 -2.04 0.33
C CYS A 228 -27.36 -0.67 0.66
N VAL A 229 -26.28 -0.64 1.43
CA VAL A 229 -25.58 0.59 1.87
C VAL A 229 -25.05 1.39 0.70
N VAL A 230 -24.57 0.72 -0.36
CA VAL A 230 -24.15 1.37 -1.61
C VAL A 230 -25.31 1.62 -2.58
N GLY A 231 -26.56 1.64 -2.09
CA GLY A 231 -27.76 1.94 -2.88
C GLY A 231 -28.26 0.83 -3.81
N GLY A 232 -27.52 -0.28 -3.94
CA GLY A 232 -27.79 -1.35 -4.89
C GLY A 232 -29.16 -2.02 -4.75
N ASN A 233 -29.67 -2.53 -5.86
CA ASN A 233 -30.84 -3.37 -5.93
C ASN A 233 -30.41 -4.83 -5.78
N GLN A 234 -30.75 -5.46 -4.66
CA GLN A 234 -30.33 -6.82 -4.31
C GLN A 234 -30.69 -7.90 -5.36
N ASN A 235 -31.64 -7.63 -6.25
CA ASN A 235 -32.04 -8.58 -7.31
C ASN A 235 -31.41 -8.28 -8.68
N GLN A 236 -30.63 -7.20 -8.81
CA GLN A 236 -30.13 -6.73 -10.11
C GLN A 236 -28.66 -6.32 -10.08
N THR A 237 -28.18 -5.78 -8.95
CA THR A 237 -26.79 -5.36 -8.79
C THR A 237 -25.93 -6.55 -8.41
N GLU A 238 -24.93 -6.82 -9.24
CA GLU A 238 -23.88 -7.78 -8.94
C GLU A 238 -22.52 -7.08 -8.79
N VAL A 239 -21.81 -7.41 -7.72
CA VAL A 239 -20.42 -6.96 -7.48
C VAL A 239 -19.59 -8.23 -7.32
N ASP A 240 -18.79 -8.58 -8.33
CA ASP A 240 -18.00 -9.82 -8.31
C ASP A 240 -16.85 -9.78 -7.28
N GLY A 241 -16.34 -8.58 -6.99
CA GLY A 241 -15.32 -8.34 -5.98
C GLY A 241 -15.92 -8.02 -4.60
N GLU A 242 -15.15 -7.32 -3.78
CA GLU A 242 -15.58 -6.92 -2.43
C GLU A 242 -16.12 -5.49 -2.40
N ILE A 243 -17.09 -5.27 -1.50
CA ILE A 243 -17.57 -3.92 -1.14
C ILE A 243 -16.86 -3.47 0.13
N TYR A 244 -16.10 -2.39 0.00
CA TYR A 244 -15.35 -1.75 1.06
C TYR A 244 -16.00 -0.41 1.42
N LEU A 245 -16.21 -0.21 2.72
CA LEU A 245 -16.90 0.93 3.29
C LEU A 245 -15.97 1.64 4.28
N SER A 246 -15.01 2.40 3.76
CA SER A 246 -13.99 3.06 4.59
C SER A 246 -13.34 4.22 3.83
N ALA A 247 -12.81 5.18 4.58
CA ALA A 247 -12.05 6.29 4.03
C ALA A 247 -10.66 5.84 3.57
N ILE A 248 -10.19 6.42 2.48
CA ILE A 248 -8.82 6.29 1.96
C ILE A 248 -8.35 7.66 1.49
N ASP A 249 -7.04 7.91 1.52
CA ASP A 249 -6.48 9.10 0.91
C ASP A 249 -6.53 8.97 -0.61
N LEU A 250 -7.26 9.87 -1.27
CA LEU A 250 -7.28 9.92 -2.72
C LEU A 250 -5.97 10.48 -3.24
N PRO A 251 -5.38 9.86 -4.29
CA PRO A 251 -4.24 10.47 -4.95
C PRO A 251 -4.64 11.81 -5.57
N PRO A 252 -3.67 12.72 -5.78
CA PRO A 252 -3.94 13.92 -6.56
C PRO A 252 -4.43 13.55 -7.96
N VAL A 253 -5.28 14.38 -8.56
CA VAL A 253 -5.67 14.16 -9.97
C VAL A 253 -4.43 14.39 -10.85
N PRO A 254 -4.16 13.51 -11.83
CA PRO A 254 -3.14 13.79 -12.83
C PRO A 254 -3.42 15.12 -13.52
N VAL A 255 -2.37 15.90 -13.80
CA VAL A 255 -2.45 17.16 -14.55
C VAL A 255 -1.42 17.16 -15.67
N PRO A 256 -1.59 17.96 -16.74
CA PRO A 256 -0.55 18.15 -17.74
C PRO A 256 0.77 18.62 -17.13
N PRO A 257 1.92 18.36 -17.79
CA PRO A 257 3.20 18.97 -17.41
C PRO A 257 3.06 20.49 -17.27
N LYS A 258 3.75 21.10 -16.30
CA LYS A 258 3.66 22.55 -16.02
C LYS A 258 3.93 23.44 -17.25
N SER A 259 4.76 22.97 -18.19
CA SER A 259 5.05 23.64 -19.46
C SER A 259 3.83 23.70 -20.40
N MET A 260 2.74 23.03 -20.06
CA MET A 260 1.51 22.93 -20.86
C MET A 260 0.29 23.57 -20.20
N ASN A 261 0.49 24.36 -19.14
CA ASN A 261 -0.61 25.04 -18.45
C ASN A 261 -1.41 25.98 -19.38
N ASP A 262 -0.82 26.42 -20.48
CA ASP A 262 -1.48 27.22 -21.51
C ASP A 262 -2.64 26.50 -22.21
N LEU A 263 -2.72 25.16 -22.14
CA LEU A 263 -3.88 24.40 -22.65
C LEU A 263 -5.19 24.75 -21.93
N TYR A 264 -5.12 25.23 -20.69
CA TYR A 264 -6.29 25.67 -19.92
C TYR A 264 -6.80 27.07 -20.28
N ASN A 265 -6.08 27.83 -21.12
CA ASN A 265 -6.47 29.22 -21.41
C ASN A 265 -7.75 29.33 -22.25
N ASN A 266 -7.90 28.45 -23.24
CA ASN A 266 -9.07 28.40 -24.14
C ASN A 266 -9.31 26.94 -24.60
N PRO A 267 -9.66 26.04 -23.68
CA PRO A 267 -9.88 24.65 -24.05
C PRO A 267 -11.16 24.52 -24.91
N PRO A 268 -11.15 23.72 -25.98
CA PRO A 268 -12.29 23.57 -26.87
C PRO A 268 -13.36 22.65 -26.27
N ASP A 269 -14.60 22.83 -26.72
CA ASP A 269 -15.67 21.85 -26.51
C ASP A 269 -15.59 20.72 -27.55
N ILE A 270 -16.03 19.53 -27.17
CA ILE A 270 -16.24 18.41 -28.08
C ILE A 270 -17.75 18.19 -28.24
N THR A 271 -18.31 18.67 -29.35
CA THR A 271 -19.76 18.60 -29.61
C THR A 271 -20.13 17.76 -30.84
N SER A 272 -19.15 17.13 -31.49
CA SER A 272 -19.33 16.33 -32.70
C SER A 272 -18.28 15.22 -32.79
N ASN A 273 -18.42 14.33 -33.78
CA ASN A 273 -17.42 13.29 -34.08
C ASN A 273 -15.99 13.82 -34.04
N THR A 274 -15.17 13.20 -33.20
CA THR A 274 -13.81 13.66 -32.92
C THR A 274 -12.91 12.46 -32.74
N THR A 275 -11.73 12.48 -33.36
CA THR A 275 -10.71 11.46 -33.20
C THR A 275 -9.44 12.12 -32.67
N ILE A 276 -8.95 11.62 -31.54
CA ILE A 276 -7.68 12.04 -30.94
C ILE A 276 -6.68 10.92 -31.13
N VAL A 277 -5.53 11.20 -31.75
CA VAL A 277 -4.51 10.20 -32.05
C VAL A 277 -3.23 10.51 -31.28
N ALA A 278 -2.74 9.52 -30.54
CA ALA A 278 -1.55 9.63 -29.73
C ALA A 278 -0.32 9.88 -30.61
N ALA A 279 0.56 10.78 -30.15
CA ALA A 279 1.80 11.13 -30.83
C ALA A 279 1.63 11.58 -32.30
N SER A 280 0.42 12.03 -32.68
CA SER A 280 0.16 12.50 -34.04
C SER A 280 0.90 13.81 -34.35
N SER A 281 1.29 13.98 -35.61
CA SER A 281 1.77 15.27 -36.13
C SER A 281 0.67 16.08 -36.83
N ASN A 282 -0.53 15.51 -36.97
CA ASN A 282 -1.67 16.16 -37.63
C ASN A 282 -2.45 17.01 -36.62
N SER A 283 -2.52 18.33 -36.84
CA SER A 283 -3.18 19.24 -35.90
C SER A 283 -4.65 18.91 -35.70
N SER A 284 -5.37 18.40 -36.71
CA SER A 284 -6.79 18.06 -36.56
C SER A 284 -7.00 16.86 -35.63
N GLU A 285 -6.06 15.93 -35.58
CA GLU A 285 -6.06 14.77 -34.66
C GLU A 285 -5.60 15.14 -33.25
N LEU A 286 -5.14 16.39 -33.08
CA LEU A 286 -4.71 16.97 -31.81
C LEU A 286 -5.60 18.16 -31.40
N LEU A 287 -6.88 18.13 -31.78
CA LEU A 287 -7.87 19.16 -31.46
C LEU A 287 -7.38 20.58 -31.81
N ASN A 288 -6.71 20.72 -32.95
CA ASN A 288 -6.14 21.97 -33.44
C ASN A 288 -5.20 22.67 -32.43
N GLY A 289 -4.45 21.88 -31.66
CA GLY A 289 -3.45 22.36 -30.70
C GLY A 289 -3.89 22.29 -29.23
N ALA A 290 -5.14 21.91 -28.95
CA ALA A 290 -5.58 21.64 -27.58
C ALA A 290 -5.07 20.30 -27.02
N CYS A 291 -4.51 19.45 -27.88
CA CYS A 291 -3.69 18.30 -27.50
C CYS A 291 -2.22 18.50 -27.87
N ARG A 292 -1.30 18.11 -27.00
CA ARG A 292 0.15 18.13 -27.27
C ARG A 292 0.87 16.95 -26.64
N VAL A 293 1.93 16.50 -27.30
CA VAL A 293 2.82 15.44 -26.80
C VAL A 293 3.78 16.03 -25.77
N GLY A 294 3.74 15.50 -24.55
CA GLY A 294 4.61 15.87 -23.44
C GLY A 294 6.03 15.33 -23.58
N PRO A 295 6.97 15.85 -22.78
CA PRO A 295 8.34 15.32 -22.71
C PRO A 295 8.40 13.88 -22.18
N ASP A 296 7.34 13.44 -21.52
CA ASP A 296 7.09 12.06 -21.07
C ASP A 296 6.60 11.13 -22.19
N GLY A 297 6.39 11.65 -23.41
CA GLY A 297 5.88 10.89 -24.55
C GLY A 297 4.37 10.65 -24.51
N ILE A 298 3.65 11.30 -23.59
CA ILE A 298 2.21 11.17 -23.42
C ILE A 298 1.49 12.28 -24.19
N THR A 299 0.36 11.98 -24.83
CA THR A 299 -0.46 13.02 -25.45
C THR A 299 -1.45 13.58 -24.42
N HIS A 300 -1.29 14.85 -24.06
CA HIS A 300 -2.15 15.58 -23.12
C HIS A 300 -3.13 16.47 -23.85
N CYS A 301 -4.41 16.34 -23.57
CA CYS A 301 -5.49 17.12 -24.15
C CYS A 301 -6.30 17.80 -23.06
N VAL A 302 -6.46 19.12 -23.11
CA VAL A 302 -7.41 19.83 -22.22
C VAL A 302 -8.63 20.24 -23.04
N VAL A 303 -9.81 19.92 -22.54
CA VAL A 303 -11.11 20.25 -23.15
C VAL A 303 -11.98 20.96 -22.13
N ASN A 304 -12.90 21.79 -22.62
CA ASN A 304 -13.85 22.48 -21.76
C ASN A 304 -14.99 21.52 -21.42
N ASP A 305 -15.99 21.38 -22.29
CA ASP A 305 -17.09 20.43 -22.12
C ASP A 305 -17.09 19.35 -23.22
N ILE A 306 -17.69 18.20 -22.93
CA ILE A 306 -17.98 17.16 -23.93
C ILE A 306 -19.49 16.98 -23.99
N ASP A 307 -20.12 17.35 -25.09
CA ASP A 307 -21.56 17.21 -25.30
C ASP A 307 -21.84 16.55 -26.66
N LEU A 308 -21.76 15.22 -26.69
CA LEU A 308 -22.01 14.45 -27.91
C LEU A 308 -23.45 14.00 -27.99
N LYS A 309 -24.12 14.27 -29.12
CA LYS A 309 -25.50 13.86 -29.36
C LYS A 309 -25.62 12.88 -30.54
N GLY A 310 -26.83 12.35 -30.76
CA GLY A 310 -27.13 11.55 -31.95
C GLY A 310 -26.33 10.25 -32.01
N GLN A 311 -25.41 10.12 -32.97
CA GLN A 311 -24.51 8.96 -33.12
C GLN A 311 -23.03 9.38 -33.03
N ASP A 312 -22.77 10.59 -32.55
CA ASP A 312 -21.42 11.13 -32.52
C ASP A 312 -20.51 10.33 -31.59
N THR A 313 -19.23 10.23 -31.95
CA THR A 313 -18.26 9.40 -31.23
C THR A 313 -16.99 10.18 -30.95
N LEU A 314 -16.53 10.09 -29.71
CA LEU A 314 -15.16 10.45 -29.34
C LEU A 314 -14.28 9.19 -29.48
N THR A 315 -13.43 9.18 -30.49
CA THR A 315 -12.46 8.10 -30.70
C THR A 315 -11.11 8.49 -30.12
N VAL A 316 -10.58 7.66 -29.25
CA VAL A 316 -9.25 7.84 -28.65
C VAL A 316 -8.35 6.73 -29.19
N ASP A 317 -7.34 7.09 -29.96
CA ASP A 317 -6.39 6.14 -30.57
C ASP A 317 -5.04 6.23 -29.86
N THR A 318 -4.73 5.21 -29.06
CA THR A 318 -3.48 5.09 -28.30
C THR A 318 -2.44 4.19 -28.97
N ASN A 319 -2.54 3.91 -30.29
CA ASN A 319 -1.52 3.13 -30.99
C ASN A 319 -0.12 3.77 -30.91
N GLY A 320 -0.06 5.11 -30.92
CA GLY A 320 1.18 5.88 -30.80
C GLY A 320 1.68 6.11 -29.37
N GLY A 321 0.94 5.68 -28.35
CA GLY A 321 1.26 5.90 -26.93
C GLY A 321 0.03 6.31 -26.10
N PRO A 322 0.22 6.58 -24.79
CA PRO A 322 -0.90 6.95 -23.91
C PRO A 322 -1.50 8.32 -24.23
N ILE A 323 -2.81 8.45 -24.01
CA ILE A 323 -3.56 9.71 -24.08
C ILE A 323 -4.14 10.02 -22.70
N ARG A 324 -4.09 11.30 -22.32
CA ARG A 324 -4.71 11.88 -21.13
C ARG A 324 -5.62 13.02 -21.55
N ILE A 325 -6.92 12.90 -21.29
CA ILE A 325 -7.89 13.97 -21.53
C ILE A 325 -8.29 14.56 -20.18
N TYR A 326 -8.16 15.88 -20.05
CA TYR A 326 -8.50 16.65 -18.86
C TYR A 326 -9.69 17.56 -19.18
N VAL A 327 -10.79 17.42 -18.43
CA VAL A 327 -12.01 18.19 -18.59
C VAL A 327 -12.05 19.30 -17.54
N ASP A 328 -11.94 20.56 -17.95
CA ASP A 328 -12.01 21.73 -17.04
C ASP A 328 -13.41 22.32 -16.91
N GLY A 329 -14.27 22.09 -17.90
CA GLY A 329 -15.66 22.53 -17.90
C GLY A 329 -16.53 21.82 -16.88
N ASN A 330 -17.84 22.00 -16.98
CA ASN A 330 -18.80 21.50 -15.99
C ASN A 330 -19.43 20.16 -16.39
N SER A 331 -19.34 19.76 -17.66
CA SER A 331 -20.16 18.68 -18.19
C SER A 331 -19.45 17.75 -19.16
N VAL A 332 -19.76 16.46 -19.01
CA VAL A 332 -19.51 15.39 -19.99
C VAL A 332 -20.83 14.64 -20.16
N ASP A 333 -21.47 14.72 -21.33
CA ASP A 333 -22.72 14.02 -21.63
C ASP A 333 -22.69 13.37 -23.02
N PHE A 334 -22.93 12.06 -23.04
CA PHE A 334 -23.12 11.27 -24.27
C PHE A 334 -24.61 10.95 -24.47
N GLY A 335 -25.32 11.88 -25.14
CA GLY A 335 -26.75 11.78 -25.44
C GLY A 335 -27.13 10.98 -26.70
N GLY A 336 -28.29 10.32 -26.68
CA GLY A 336 -28.80 9.58 -27.86
C GLY A 336 -28.22 8.18 -28.00
N LYS A 337 -27.38 7.93 -29.02
CA LYS A 337 -26.56 6.73 -29.25
C LYS A 337 -25.07 7.10 -29.42
N SER A 338 -24.67 8.29 -28.97
CA SER A 338 -23.28 8.71 -28.95
C SER A 338 -22.48 7.90 -27.93
N GLY A 339 -21.16 8.02 -27.96
CA GLY A 339 -20.32 7.33 -26.98
C GLY A 339 -18.84 7.55 -27.23
N MET A 340 -18.03 6.88 -26.42
CA MET A 340 -16.59 6.82 -26.64
C MET A 340 -16.19 5.52 -27.34
N LYS A 341 -14.98 5.52 -27.91
CA LYS A 341 -14.31 4.34 -28.45
C LYS A 341 -12.81 4.43 -28.21
N HIS A 342 -12.22 3.43 -27.57
CA HIS A 342 -10.76 3.31 -27.43
C HIS A 342 -10.18 2.36 -28.48
N ILE A 343 -9.09 2.79 -29.14
CA ILE A 343 -8.38 2.04 -30.16
C ILE A 343 -6.90 1.91 -29.75
N PRO A 344 -6.28 0.72 -29.87
CA PRO A 344 -6.92 -0.56 -30.18
C PRO A 344 -7.74 -1.10 -28.98
N PRO A 345 -8.78 -1.92 -29.20
CA PRO A 345 -9.57 -2.51 -28.11
C PRO A 345 -8.77 -3.43 -27.16
N SER A 346 -7.56 -3.82 -27.54
CA SER A 346 -6.64 -4.60 -26.71
C SER A 346 -5.67 -3.73 -25.90
N ALA A 347 -5.72 -2.40 -26.07
CA ALA A 347 -4.85 -1.51 -25.32
C ALA A 347 -5.24 -1.55 -23.82
N PRO A 348 -4.25 -1.51 -22.91
CA PRO A 348 -4.51 -1.40 -21.48
C PRO A 348 -5.38 -0.18 -21.17
N SER A 349 -6.33 -0.30 -20.24
CA SER A 349 -7.20 0.81 -19.83
C SER A 349 -6.42 1.99 -19.26
N SER A 350 -5.23 1.72 -18.68
CA SER A 350 -4.29 2.76 -18.24
C SER A 350 -3.69 3.61 -19.37
N ASN A 351 -3.78 3.20 -20.64
CA ASN A 351 -3.32 4.01 -21.77
C ASN A 351 -4.29 5.16 -22.10
N PHE A 352 -5.55 5.06 -21.68
CA PHE A 352 -6.51 6.16 -21.79
C PHE A 352 -6.92 6.64 -20.40
N GLY A 353 -6.36 7.78 -20.00
CA GLY A 353 -6.72 8.46 -18.76
C GLY A 353 -7.71 9.59 -19.04
N PHE A 354 -8.81 9.62 -18.30
CA PHE A 354 -9.86 10.62 -18.45
C PHE A 354 -10.12 11.30 -17.10
N PHE A 355 -9.81 12.59 -17.02
CA PHE A 355 -9.66 13.28 -15.74
C PHE A 355 -10.55 14.51 -15.64
N GLY A 356 -11.13 14.68 -14.46
CA GLY A 356 -11.85 15.88 -14.07
C GLY A 356 -10.97 16.89 -13.37
N ARG A 357 -11.64 17.81 -12.67
CA ARG A 357 -10.97 18.78 -11.80
C ARG A 357 -10.52 18.13 -10.48
N PRO A 358 -9.47 18.67 -9.84
CA PRO A 358 -9.12 18.32 -8.48
C PRO A 358 -10.27 18.56 -7.50
N ILE A 359 -10.25 17.87 -6.36
CA ILE A 359 -11.21 18.06 -5.27
C ILE A 359 -11.31 19.55 -4.91
N ASP A 360 -12.54 20.08 -4.88
CA ASP A 360 -12.84 21.44 -4.40
C ASP A 360 -13.73 21.38 -3.15
N PRO A 361 -13.14 21.27 -1.94
CA PRO A 361 -13.92 21.21 -0.70
C PRO A 361 -14.71 22.50 -0.43
N THR A 362 -14.30 23.61 -1.05
CA THR A 362 -14.95 24.91 -0.90
C THR A 362 -16.09 25.12 -1.89
N ASN A 363 -16.24 24.22 -2.86
CA ASN A 363 -17.22 24.31 -3.95
C ASN A 363 -17.20 25.69 -4.63
N GLN A 364 -16.00 26.23 -4.85
CA GLN A 364 -15.78 27.48 -5.60
C GLN A 364 -16.17 27.28 -7.06
N LYS A 365 -15.87 26.11 -7.62
CA LYS A 365 -16.47 25.61 -8.86
C LYS A 365 -17.54 24.58 -8.49
N THR A 366 -18.71 24.66 -9.13
CA THR A 366 -19.77 23.66 -8.97
C THR A 366 -19.30 22.31 -9.48
N ASP A 367 -19.45 21.24 -8.68
CA ASP A 367 -19.14 19.86 -9.07
C ASP A 367 -19.52 19.53 -10.53
N GLN A 368 -18.66 18.79 -11.23
CA GLN A 368 -18.91 18.41 -12.61
C GLN A 368 -20.01 17.34 -12.71
N GLU A 369 -20.78 17.36 -13.79
CA GLU A 369 -21.71 16.30 -14.16
C GLU A 369 -21.13 15.45 -15.28
N VAL A 370 -20.87 14.17 -14.99
CA VAL A 370 -20.17 13.28 -15.92
C VAL A 370 -21.03 12.05 -16.18
N ILE A 371 -21.69 12.04 -17.32
CA ILE A 371 -22.43 10.90 -17.83
C ILE A 371 -21.60 10.23 -18.91
N LEU A 372 -21.06 9.07 -18.59
CA LEU A 372 -20.30 8.22 -19.48
C LEU A 372 -21.23 7.34 -20.33
N ARG A 373 -20.69 6.82 -21.43
CA ARG A 373 -21.42 5.86 -22.28
C ARG A 373 -20.50 4.96 -23.10
N GLY A 374 -20.77 3.66 -22.99
CA GLY A 374 -20.26 2.61 -23.88
C GLY A 374 -20.87 2.68 -25.28
N ARG A 375 -20.11 2.29 -26.31
CA ARG A 375 -20.69 1.88 -27.61
C ARG A 375 -20.76 0.33 -27.63
N ALA A 376 -21.19 -0.30 -28.73
CA ALA A 376 -21.07 -1.75 -28.94
C ALA A 376 -19.61 -2.25 -29.12
N SER A 377 -18.67 -1.50 -28.55
CA SER A 377 -17.29 -1.88 -28.35
C SER A 377 -16.94 -1.34 -26.98
N THR A 378 -16.43 -2.21 -26.13
CA THR A 378 -15.99 -1.90 -24.78
C THR A 378 -15.07 -0.69 -24.72
N ASN A 379 -15.30 0.21 -23.77
CA ASN A 379 -14.47 1.39 -23.57
C ASN A 379 -13.38 1.13 -22.53
N ASN A 380 -12.18 0.84 -23.00
CA ASN A 380 -11.01 0.68 -22.15
C ASN A 380 -10.56 2.05 -21.63
N MET A 381 -10.75 2.34 -20.34
CA MET A 381 -10.32 3.62 -19.76
C MET A 381 -10.15 3.59 -18.24
N TRP A 382 -9.39 4.55 -17.74
CA TRP A 382 -9.45 4.95 -16.35
C TRP A 382 -10.01 6.37 -16.23
N ALA A 383 -11.19 6.49 -15.62
CA ALA A 383 -11.84 7.77 -15.35
C ALA A 383 -11.59 8.18 -13.89
N PHE A 384 -11.09 9.39 -13.65
CA PHE A 384 -10.89 9.93 -12.30
C PHE A 384 -11.36 11.39 -12.20
N PHE A 385 -12.51 11.58 -11.58
CA PHE A 385 -13.21 12.86 -11.44
C PHE A 385 -13.62 13.09 -9.97
N PRO A 386 -12.67 13.40 -9.07
CA PRO A 386 -12.95 13.46 -7.63
C PRO A 386 -13.78 14.68 -7.21
N ASP A 387 -14.08 15.59 -8.14
CA ASP A 387 -14.99 16.73 -7.97
C ASP A 387 -16.21 16.63 -8.91
N ALA A 388 -16.70 15.41 -9.14
CA ALA A 388 -17.82 15.17 -10.05
C ALA A 388 -18.82 14.14 -9.54
N SER A 389 -20.06 14.28 -10.00
CA SER A 389 -21.06 13.23 -9.96
C SER A 389 -21.04 12.45 -11.26
N LEU A 390 -20.81 11.13 -11.18
CA LEU A 390 -20.65 10.25 -12.32
C LEU A 390 -21.85 9.30 -12.49
N GLY A 391 -22.12 8.93 -13.73
CA GLY A 391 -23.05 7.86 -14.09
C GLY A 391 -22.79 7.32 -15.49
N ILE A 392 -23.53 6.28 -15.89
CA ILE A 392 -23.52 5.70 -17.23
C ILE A 392 -24.94 5.71 -17.80
N LYS A 393 -25.15 6.27 -18.99
CA LYS A 393 -26.44 6.21 -19.69
C LYS A 393 -26.48 5.09 -20.73
N GLY A 394 -27.42 4.17 -20.55
CA GLY A 394 -27.83 3.16 -21.54
C GLY A 394 -27.00 1.87 -21.46
N GLY A 395 -27.68 0.72 -21.56
CA GLY A 395 -27.05 -0.60 -21.52
C GLY A 395 -26.22 -0.87 -22.78
N ALA A 396 -25.01 -1.37 -22.57
CA ALA A 396 -24.08 -1.76 -23.61
C ALA A 396 -24.75 -2.71 -24.61
N GLY A 397 -24.38 -2.57 -25.89
CA GLY A 397 -24.60 -3.64 -26.87
C GLY A 397 -23.62 -4.82 -26.69
N ASP A 398 -22.63 -4.67 -25.79
CA ASP A 398 -21.64 -5.69 -25.45
C ASP A 398 -21.84 -6.13 -24.00
N ASP A 399 -22.33 -7.36 -23.83
CA ASP A 399 -22.42 -7.97 -22.51
C ASP A 399 -21.02 -8.24 -21.93
N VAL A 400 -20.91 -8.17 -20.60
CA VAL A 400 -19.72 -8.67 -19.92
C VAL A 400 -19.58 -10.18 -20.13
N ASN A 401 -18.39 -10.61 -20.56
CA ASN A 401 -18.03 -12.01 -20.71
C ASN A 401 -16.92 -12.37 -19.73
N CYS A 402 -17.22 -13.26 -18.79
CA CYS A 402 -16.27 -13.73 -17.80
C CYS A 402 -15.81 -15.16 -18.11
N ASP A 403 -14.51 -15.43 -17.94
CA ASP A 403 -13.95 -16.76 -18.09
C ASP A 403 -14.10 -17.60 -16.81
N SER A 404 -13.62 -18.85 -16.85
CA SER A 404 -13.68 -19.76 -15.70
C SER A 404 -12.83 -19.33 -14.49
N THR A 405 -11.95 -18.34 -14.68
CA THR A 405 -11.14 -17.75 -13.61
C THR A 405 -11.81 -16.52 -12.99
N GLY A 406 -12.98 -16.12 -13.50
CA GLY A 406 -13.72 -14.93 -13.06
C GLY A 406 -13.14 -13.63 -13.61
N GLU A 407 -12.26 -13.71 -14.60
CA GLU A 407 -11.75 -12.54 -15.30
C GLU A 407 -12.73 -12.17 -16.40
N CYS A 408 -13.14 -10.91 -16.39
CA CYS A 408 -14.19 -10.40 -17.24
C CYS A 408 -13.63 -9.45 -18.28
N THR A 409 -14.25 -9.43 -19.45
CA THR A 409 -14.03 -8.45 -20.54
C THR A 409 -15.40 -8.00 -21.04
N GLY A 410 -15.48 -6.93 -21.83
CA GLY A 410 -16.78 -6.43 -22.27
C GLY A 410 -17.34 -5.34 -21.35
N GLY A 411 -18.66 -5.16 -21.41
CA GLY A 411 -19.38 -4.14 -20.64
C GLY A 411 -19.32 -2.74 -21.26
N ASP A 412 -20.00 -1.80 -20.60
CA ASP A 412 -20.03 -0.39 -20.99
C ASP A 412 -18.67 0.27 -20.84
N ILE A 413 -17.95 -0.11 -19.78
CA ILE A 413 -16.61 0.37 -19.44
C ILE A 413 -15.75 -0.82 -19.06
N TYR A 414 -14.54 -0.88 -19.61
CA TYR A 414 -13.50 -1.80 -19.16
C TYR A 414 -12.33 -1.05 -18.53
N GLY A 415 -12.18 -1.15 -17.22
CA GLY A 415 -11.18 -0.38 -16.48
C GLY A 415 -11.71 0.06 -15.14
N ALA A 416 -11.38 1.29 -14.73
CA ALA A 416 -11.75 1.80 -13.41
C ALA A 416 -12.38 3.18 -13.49
N VAL A 417 -13.31 3.47 -12.58
CA VAL A 417 -14.04 4.74 -12.51
C VAL A 417 -14.04 5.26 -11.09
N TRP A 418 -13.41 6.42 -10.89
CA TRP A 418 -13.25 7.07 -9.59
C TRP A 418 -13.91 8.45 -9.59
N GLY A 419 -14.66 8.78 -8.55
CA GLY A 419 -15.53 9.95 -8.52
C GLY A 419 -15.76 10.58 -7.15
N LYS A 420 -16.46 11.72 -7.11
CA LYS A 420 -17.05 12.23 -5.86
C LYS A 420 -18.32 11.46 -5.54
N ASN A 421 -19.25 11.41 -6.48
CA ASN A 421 -20.49 10.66 -6.38
C ASN A 421 -20.62 9.69 -7.54
N TRP A 422 -21.17 8.50 -7.29
CA TRP A 422 -21.61 7.55 -8.32
C TRP A 422 -23.13 7.38 -8.25
N GLY A 423 -23.77 7.24 -9.41
CA GLY A 423 -25.22 7.00 -9.50
C GLY A 423 -26.00 8.15 -10.14
N LEU A 424 -25.34 9.10 -10.81
CA LEU A 424 -26.01 10.24 -11.48
C LEU A 424 -27.00 9.77 -12.57
N SER A 425 -26.76 8.60 -13.14
CA SER A 425 -27.67 7.96 -14.09
C SER A 425 -28.60 6.98 -13.36
N ASN A 426 -29.92 7.23 -13.40
CA ASN A 426 -30.96 6.25 -13.03
C ASN A 426 -31.04 5.03 -13.98
N GLY A 427 -29.96 4.73 -14.71
CA GLY A 427 -29.90 3.62 -15.65
C GLY A 427 -29.95 2.29 -14.91
N THR A 428 -30.75 1.36 -15.41
CA THR A 428 -30.71 -0.04 -14.97
C THR A 428 -29.73 -0.80 -15.85
N GLY A 429 -28.76 -1.50 -15.26
CA GLY A 429 -27.91 -2.47 -15.96
C GLY A 429 -26.70 -1.91 -16.69
N ALA A 430 -26.10 -0.81 -16.22
CA ALA A 430 -24.76 -0.45 -16.71
C ALA A 430 -23.71 -1.41 -16.13
N GLN A 431 -22.75 -1.82 -16.94
CA GLN A 431 -21.75 -2.83 -16.55
C GLN A 431 -20.33 -2.26 -16.63
N ILE A 432 -19.62 -2.28 -15.50
CA ILE A 432 -18.18 -1.96 -15.43
C ILE A 432 -17.43 -3.27 -15.25
N ALA A 433 -16.61 -3.66 -16.23
CA ALA A 433 -15.68 -4.78 -16.07
C ALA A 433 -14.28 -4.27 -15.75
N VAL A 434 -13.61 -4.87 -14.77
CA VAL A 434 -12.32 -4.38 -14.28
C VAL A 434 -11.22 -5.41 -14.59
N PRO A 435 -10.14 -5.02 -15.29
CA PRO A 435 -9.01 -5.92 -15.53
C PRO A 435 -8.36 -6.39 -14.21
N ALA A 436 -7.99 -7.67 -14.11
CA ALA A 436 -7.22 -8.22 -12.98
C ALA A 436 -6.03 -7.35 -12.55
N ASP A 437 -5.25 -6.85 -13.50
CA ASP A 437 -4.01 -6.14 -13.27
C ASP A 437 -4.17 -4.61 -13.20
N MET A 438 -5.40 -4.10 -13.14
CA MET A 438 -5.69 -2.66 -13.22
C MET A 438 -4.91 -1.82 -12.19
N GLY A 439 -4.78 -2.28 -10.94
CA GLY A 439 -3.98 -1.59 -9.93
C GLY A 439 -2.50 -1.50 -10.27
N GLN A 440 -1.92 -2.56 -10.86
CA GLN A 440 -0.53 -2.56 -11.32
C GLN A 440 -0.33 -1.67 -12.54
N GLN A 441 -1.31 -1.64 -13.44
CA GLN A 441 -1.31 -0.73 -14.57
C GLN A 441 -1.26 0.73 -14.10
N LEU A 442 -2.07 1.12 -13.11
CA LEU A 442 -2.07 2.49 -12.59
C LEU A 442 -0.80 2.82 -11.83
N TYR A 443 -0.31 1.91 -11.00
CA TYR A 443 0.96 2.07 -10.28
C TYR A 443 2.13 2.36 -11.23
N ASN A 444 2.24 1.59 -12.31
CA ASN A 444 3.34 1.73 -13.27
C ASN A 444 3.23 3.02 -14.09
N ASN A 445 2.02 3.44 -14.46
CA ASN A 445 1.81 4.57 -15.35
C ASN A 445 1.69 5.93 -14.64
N PHE A 446 1.23 5.95 -13.39
CA PHE A 446 0.95 7.19 -12.67
C PHE A 446 1.72 7.30 -11.35
N GLY A 447 2.34 6.21 -10.89
CA GLY A 447 3.20 6.18 -9.72
C GLY A 447 2.54 5.59 -8.47
N THR A 448 3.33 5.53 -7.40
CA THR A 448 2.99 4.85 -6.14
C THR A 448 1.73 5.39 -5.46
N ALA A 449 1.40 6.67 -5.65
CA ALA A 449 0.21 7.30 -5.07
C ALA A 449 -1.11 6.71 -5.61
N TYR A 450 -1.12 6.22 -6.85
CA TYR A 450 -2.28 5.54 -7.44
C TYR A 450 -2.33 4.07 -7.05
N GLY A 451 -1.47 3.71 -6.11
CA GLY A 451 -1.27 2.41 -5.55
C GLY A 451 -2.37 1.93 -4.61
N ILE A 452 -3.60 2.43 -4.75
CA ILE A 452 -4.61 2.34 -3.69
C ILE A 452 -5.38 1.02 -3.72
N GLY A 453 -5.70 0.49 -2.54
CA GLY A 453 -6.59 -0.67 -2.42
C GLY A 453 -6.74 -1.16 -0.98
N MET A 454 -7.81 -1.88 -0.70
CA MET A 454 -8.07 -2.47 0.62
C MET A 454 -7.32 -3.78 0.77
N LYS A 455 -6.22 -3.76 1.52
CA LYS A 455 -5.33 -4.91 1.71
C LYS A 455 -4.94 -5.07 3.16
N ASP A 456 -4.88 -6.33 3.57
CA ASP A 456 -4.19 -6.75 4.76
C ASP A 456 -2.78 -7.23 4.38
N TYR A 457 -1.90 -7.29 5.37
CA TYR A 457 -0.53 -7.76 5.15
C TYR A 457 -0.13 -8.76 6.22
N VAL A 458 0.76 -9.66 5.85
CA VAL A 458 1.33 -10.61 6.79
C VAL A 458 2.82 -10.76 6.50
N ALA A 459 3.62 -10.65 7.56
CA ALA A 459 5.01 -11.04 7.54
C ALA A 459 5.11 -12.55 7.75
N ILE A 460 5.71 -13.24 6.78
CA ILE A 460 5.89 -14.70 6.76
C ILE A 460 7.37 -15.02 6.61
N GLY A 461 7.82 -15.96 7.44
CA GLY A 461 9.12 -16.60 7.30
C GLY A 461 10.31 -15.67 7.53
N VAL A 462 11.50 -16.28 7.47
CA VAL A 462 12.78 -15.58 7.60
C VAL A 462 13.62 -15.95 6.39
N SER A 463 13.92 -14.97 5.55
CA SER A 463 14.72 -15.19 4.34
C SER A 463 16.21 -14.93 4.55
N LYS A 464 16.57 -14.07 5.52
CA LYS A 464 17.94 -13.81 5.97
C LYS A 464 17.95 -13.51 7.46
N TRP A 465 19.03 -13.89 8.13
CA TRP A 465 19.22 -13.68 9.56
C TRP A 465 20.70 -13.46 9.88
N SER A 466 21.02 -12.45 10.70
CA SER A 466 22.36 -12.17 11.21
C SER A 466 22.30 -11.59 12.63
N SER A 467 23.38 -11.73 13.41
CA SER A 467 23.49 -11.09 14.72
C SER A 467 24.89 -10.54 14.97
N PHE A 468 24.95 -9.42 15.67
CA PHE A 468 26.18 -8.74 16.05
C PHE A 468 26.21 -8.52 17.56
N ILE A 469 27.34 -8.80 18.21
CA ILE A 469 27.55 -8.49 19.62
C ILE A 469 28.17 -7.11 19.71
N ILE A 470 27.68 -6.27 20.62
CA ILE A 470 28.19 -4.91 20.82
C ILE A 470 29.06 -4.92 22.09
N ASP A 471 30.35 -4.64 21.91
CA ASP A 471 31.24 -4.37 23.02
C ASP A 471 31.00 -2.95 23.54
N ASN A 472 30.20 -2.82 24.59
CA ASN A 472 30.12 -1.59 25.36
C ASN A 472 31.35 -1.54 26.29
N GLN A 473 32.38 -0.78 25.89
CA GLN A 473 33.50 -0.45 26.77
C GLN A 473 33.12 0.57 27.83
#